data_AF-A0AAU9K910-F1
#
_entry.id   AF-A0AAU9K910-F1
#
_cell.length_a   1.000
_cell.length_b   1.000
_cell.length_c   1.000
_cell.angle_alpha   90.00
_cell.angle_beta   90.00
_cell.angle_gamma   90.00
#
_symmetry.space_group_name_H-M   'P 1'
#
loop_
_entity.id
_entity.type
_entity.pdbx_description
1 polymer ?
#
loop_
_entity_poly.entity_id
_entity_poly.type
_entity_poly.pdbx_seq_one_letter_code
_entity_poly.pdbx_strand_id
1 'polypeptide(L)'
;MGTIYELLVTGNSLADVTKRLFENVDSDGSGFVDESELRVVLEHVYAEAGLDPPNNEVVHEKFRDLDIDGNGEVSMVELEKYVKELLGFE
;
A
#
# COMPACT_ATOMS: atom_id res chain seq x y z
N MET A 1 -0.27 -12.23 13.46
CA MET A 1 -0.97 -11.52 12.37
C MET A 1 -1.45 -10.17 12.91
N GLY A 2 -0.53 -9.25 13.16
CA GLY A 2 -0.88 -7.88 13.58
C GLY A 2 -1.13 -7.08 12.31
N THR A 3 -2.38 -6.78 12.01
CA THR A 3 -2.74 -6.03 10.81
C THR A 3 -2.47 -4.55 11.03
N ILE A 4 -2.32 -3.80 9.94
CA ILE A 4 -2.15 -2.34 9.90
C ILE A 4 -3.19 -1.59 10.76
N TYR A 5 -4.36 -2.18 10.99
CA TYR A 5 -5.41 -1.68 11.88
C TYR A 5 -4.99 -1.66 13.36
N GLU A 6 -4.23 -2.66 13.82
CA GLU A 6 -3.77 -2.75 15.21
C GLU A 6 -2.71 -1.68 15.52
N LEU A 7 -1.89 -1.34 14.51
CA LEU A 7 -0.89 -0.26 14.54
C LEU A 7 -1.53 1.14 14.60
N LEU A 8 -2.65 1.35 13.89
CA LEU A 8 -3.42 2.59 13.93
C LEU A 8 -4.11 2.79 15.30
N VAL A 9 -4.60 1.71 15.89
CA VAL A 9 -5.26 1.72 17.21
C VAL A 9 -4.27 1.94 18.36
N THR A 10 -2.99 1.61 18.21
CA THR A 10 -1.99 1.72 19.28
C THR A 10 -1.48 3.14 19.55
N GLY A 11 -1.97 4.16 18.83
CA GLY A 11 -1.62 5.56 19.08
C GLY A 11 -0.28 6.00 18.45
N ASN A 12 0.17 5.31 17.42
CA ASN A 12 1.34 5.73 16.63
C ASN A 12 0.99 6.90 15.71
N SER A 13 1.96 7.79 15.49
CA SER A 13 1.85 8.90 14.54
C SER A 13 1.56 8.36 13.13
N LEU A 14 0.72 9.05 12.37
CA LEU A 14 0.37 8.71 10.98
C LEU A 14 1.64 8.40 10.15
N ALA A 15 2.68 9.21 10.27
CA ALA A 15 3.95 9.00 9.58
C ALA A 15 4.62 7.65 9.91
N ASP A 16 4.55 7.18 11.16
CA ASP A 16 5.15 5.89 11.57
C ASP A 16 4.32 4.72 11.03
N VAL A 17 2.99 4.87 11.03
CA VAL A 17 2.08 3.87 10.46
C VAL A 17 2.25 3.79 8.96
N THR A 18 2.25 4.93 8.25
CA THR A 18 2.47 4.99 6.81
C THR A 18 3.83 4.39 6.47
N LYS A 19 4.89 4.75 7.20
CA LYS A 19 6.24 4.19 6.98
C LYS A 19 6.26 2.67 7.14
N ARG A 20 5.63 2.12 8.18
CA ARG A 20 5.58 0.67 8.39
C ARG A 20 4.74 -0.06 7.35
N LEU A 21 3.63 0.55 6.93
CA LEU A 21 2.83 0.07 5.80
C LEU A 21 3.69 0.02 4.54
N PHE A 22 4.44 1.09 4.30
CA PHE A 22 5.34 1.24 3.18
C PHE A 22 6.44 0.17 3.22
N GLU A 23 7.14 0.01 4.34
CA GLU A 23 8.20 -1.00 4.53
C GLU A 23 7.70 -2.46 4.42
N ASN A 24 6.38 -2.70 4.55
CA ASN A 24 5.81 -4.03 4.29
C ASN A 24 5.49 -4.27 2.82
N VAL A 25 5.34 -3.22 2.02
CA VAL A 25 4.95 -3.30 0.61
C VAL A 25 6.19 -3.14 -0.28
N ASP A 26 7.00 -2.13 -0.01
CA ASP A 26 8.30 -1.87 -0.63
C ASP A 26 9.29 -2.94 -0.16
N SER A 27 9.53 -3.93 -1.02
CA SER A 27 10.43 -5.05 -0.75
C SER A 27 11.85 -4.76 -1.18
N ASP A 28 12.06 -3.83 -2.11
CA ASP A 28 13.39 -3.46 -2.62
C ASP A 28 14.10 -2.40 -1.75
N GLY A 29 13.38 -1.78 -0.81
CA GLY A 29 13.87 -0.66 0.02
C GLY A 29 14.03 0.64 -0.77
N SER A 30 13.29 0.81 -1.86
CA SER A 30 13.46 1.91 -2.82
C SER A 30 12.94 3.25 -2.28
N GLY A 31 11.93 3.20 -1.41
CA GLY A 31 11.18 4.37 -0.95
C GLY A 31 9.98 4.72 -1.82
N PHE A 32 9.69 3.90 -2.84
CA PHE A 32 8.60 4.00 -3.81
C PHE A 32 8.02 2.60 -4.02
N VAL A 33 6.68 2.49 -4.08
CA VAL A 33 6.02 1.23 -4.43
C VAL A 33 5.70 1.25 -5.90
N ASP A 34 6.31 0.34 -6.66
CA ASP A 34 6.06 0.20 -8.09
C ASP A 34 4.88 -0.75 -8.39
N GLU A 35 4.33 -0.67 -9.60
CA GLU A 35 3.30 -1.60 -10.08
C GLU A 35 3.74 -3.08 -9.96
N SER A 36 5.03 -3.34 -10.13
CA SER A 36 5.60 -4.69 -10.02
C SER A 36 5.60 -5.20 -8.58
N GLU A 37 5.88 -4.34 -7.60
CA GLU A 37 5.86 -4.72 -6.18
C GLU A 37 4.43 -4.91 -5.70
N LEU A 38 3.52 -4.01 -6.07
CA LEU A 38 2.11 -4.14 -5.76
C LEU A 38 1.53 -5.43 -6.35
N ARG A 39 1.93 -5.79 -7.59
CA ARG A 39 1.57 -7.07 -8.20
C ARG A 39 2.01 -8.25 -7.35
N VAL A 40 3.27 -8.29 -6.93
CA VAL A 40 3.81 -9.41 -6.15
C VAL A 40 3.07 -9.55 -4.82
N VAL A 41 2.77 -8.43 -4.16
CA VAL A 41 1.99 -8.40 -2.92
C VAL A 41 0.57 -8.91 -3.17
N LEU A 42 -0.12 -8.42 -4.21
CA LEU A 42 -1.46 -8.88 -4.51
C LEU A 42 -1.47 -10.36 -4.93
N GLU A 43 -0.51 -10.85 -5.70
CA GLU A 43 -0.41 -12.28 -6.02
C GLU A 43 -0.23 -13.13 -4.74
N HIS A 44 0.58 -12.68 -3.78
CA HIS A 44 0.71 -13.36 -2.49
C HIS A 44 -0.60 -13.34 -1.69
N VAL A 45 -1.24 -12.17 -1.56
CA VAL A 45 -2.49 -12.03 -0.82
C VAL A 45 -3.60 -12.88 -1.42
N TYR A 46 -3.71 -12.92 -2.76
CA TYR A 46 -4.70 -13.74 -3.44
C TYR A 46 -4.40 -15.22 -3.30
N ALA A 47 -3.13 -15.63 -3.40
CA ALA A 47 -2.72 -17.02 -3.16
C ALA A 47 -3.02 -17.48 -1.73
N GLU A 48 -2.76 -16.63 -0.72
CA GLU A 48 -3.11 -16.90 0.68
C GLU A 48 -4.62 -16.94 0.92
N ALA A 49 -5.39 -16.11 0.20
CA ALA A 49 -6.85 -16.12 0.22
C ALA A 49 -7.48 -17.27 -0.58
N GLY A 50 -6.69 -18.04 -1.35
CA GLY A 50 -7.18 -19.10 -2.24
C GLY A 50 -7.94 -18.58 -3.47
N LEU A 51 -7.62 -17.36 -3.91
CA LEU A 51 -8.20 -16.68 -5.07
C LEU A 51 -7.23 -16.72 -6.26
N ASP A 52 -7.76 -16.57 -7.48
CA ASP A 52 -6.97 -16.47 -8.70
C ASP A 52 -6.09 -15.21 -8.72
N PRO A 53 -4.86 -15.29 -9.25
CA PRO A 53 -3.95 -14.16 -9.26
C PRO A 53 -4.57 -12.95 -9.98
N PRO A 54 -4.38 -11.73 -9.44
CA PRO A 54 -4.86 -10.51 -10.08
C PRO A 54 -4.22 -10.32 -11.46
N ASN A 55 -5.02 -9.95 -12.44
CA ASN A 55 -4.50 -9.56 -13.75
C ASN A 55 -3.84 -8.17 -13.70
N ASN A 56 -2.94 -7.91 -14.65
CA ASN A 56 -2.29 -6.60 -14.80
C ASN A 56 -3.28 -5.44 -14.80
N GLU A 57 -4.48 -5.59 -15.38
CA GLU A 57 -5.50 -4.54 -15.38
C GLU A 57 -6.01 -4.21 -13.96
N VAL A 58 -6.22 -5.23 -13.12
CA VAL A 58 -6.65 -5.05 -11.73
C VAL A 58 -5.55 -4.42 -10.90
N VAL A 59 -4.30 -4.89 -11.08
CA VAL A 59 -3.14 -4.29 -10.42
C VAL A 59 -3.00 -2.83 -10.85
N HIS A 60 -3.06 -2.54 -12.15
CA HIS A 60 -2.94 -1.20 -12.69
C HIS A 60 -4.06 -0.28 -12.22
N GLU A 61 -5.31 -0.76 -12.15
CA GLU A 61 -6.43 0.02 -11.61
C GLU A 61 -6.20 0.36 -10.14
N LYS A 62 -5.82 -0.63 -9.32
CA LYS A 62 -5.58 -0.43 -7.89
C LYS A 62 -4.36 0.45 -7.63
N PHE A 63 -3.33 0.29 -8.47
CA PHE A 63 -2.14 1.11 -8.45
C PHE A 63 -2.48 2.56 -8.75
N ARG A 64 -3.22 2.80 -9.82
CA ARG A 64 -3.60 4.14 -10.27
C ARG A 64 -4.58 4.85 -9.34
N ASP A 65 -5.32 4.11 -8.52
CA ASP A 65 -6.15 4.67 -7.46
C ASP A 65 -5.29 5.22 -6.30
N LEU A 66 -4.09 4.67 -6.10
CA LEU A 66 -3.12 5.08 -5.07
C LEU A 66 -2.09 6.09 -5.60
N ASP A 67 -1.70 5.98 -6.86
CA ASP A 67 -0.79 6.88 -7.58
C ASP A 67 -1.53 8.15 -8.04
N ILE A 68 -1.45 9.20 -7.21
CA ILE A 68 -2.18 10.45 -7.40
C ILE A 68 -1.48 11.33 -8.43
N ASP A 69 -0.13 11.30 -8.46
CA ASP A 69 0.67 12.09 -9.39
C ASP A 69 0.76 11.44 -10.78
N GLY A 70 0.51 10.13 -10.87
CA GLY A 70 0.52 9.38 -12.13
C GLY A 70 1.93 9.11 -12.66
N ASN A 71 2.94 9.10 -11.78
CA ASN A 71 4.33 8.85 -12.14
C ASN A 71 4.64 7.36 -12.31
N GLY A 72 3.69 6.47 -11.98
CA GLY A 72 3.89 5.02 -12.05
C GLY A 72 4.55 4.43 -10.81
N GLU A 73 4.72 5.21 -9.74
CA GLU A 73 5.38 4.80 -8.49
C GLU A 73 4.68 5.49 -7.30
N VAL A 74 4.11 4.73 -6.34
CA VAL A 74 3.44 5.32 -5.17
C VAL A 74 4.49 5.76 -4.14
N SER A 75 4.56 7.07 -3.93
CA SER A 75 5.49 7.66 -2.97
C SER A 75 4.97 7.56 -1.53
N MET A 76 5.87 7.57 -0.53
CA MET A 76 5.47 7.66 0.89
C MET A 76 4.50 8.81 1.18
N VAL A 77 4.66 9.94 0.49
CA VAL A 77 3.80 11.13 0.65
C VAL A 77 2.38 10.87 0.15
N GLU A 78 2.23 10.13 -0.95
CA GLU A 78 0.92 9.80 -1.53
C GLU A 78 0.21 8.77 -0.66
N LEU A 79 0.94 7.76 -0.19
CA LEU A 79 0.42 6.79 0.76
C LEU A 79 -0.01 7.47 2.07
N GLU A 80 0.78 8.42 2.59
CA GLU A 80 0.43 9.18 3.80
C GLU A 80 -0.87 9.96 3.60
N LYS A 81 -1.01 10.61 2.44
CA LYS A 81 -2.18 11.40 2.10
C LYS A 81 -3.43 10.53 1.97
N TYR A 82 -3.31 9.37 1.31
CA TYR A 82 -4.38 8.38 1.18
C TYR A 82 -4.82 7.85 2.55
N VAL A 83 -3.88 7.46 3.40
CA VAL A 83 -4.17 6.96 4.75
C VAL A 83 -4.79 8.06 5.61
N LYS A 84 -4.34 9.31 5.48
CA LYS A 84 -4.94 10.46 6.18
C LYS A 84 -6.39 10.69 5.79
N GLU A 85 -6.68 10.63 4.49
CA GLU A 85 -8.03 10.83 3.95
C GLU A 85 -8.97 9.68 4.31
N LEU A 86 -8.49 8.43 4.21
CA LEU A 86 -9.25 7.24 4.58
C LEU A 86 -9.65 7.22 6.07
N LEU A 87 -8.79 7.76 6.93
CA LEU A 87 -9.01 7.81 8.38
C LEU A 87 -9.78 9.04 8.85
N GLY A 88 -10.11 9.98 7.96
CA GLY A 88 -10.93 11.15 8.29
C GLY A 88 -10.25 12.14 9.25
N PHE A 89 -8.91 12.20 9.25
CA PHE A 89 -8.18 13.21 10.02
C PHE A 89 -8.14 14.53 9.22
N GLU A 90 -9.11 15.41 9.47
CA GLU A 90 -9.14 16.80 9.00
C GLU A 90 -8.25 17.72 9.87
#